data_AF-A0A0D6LCB7-F1
#
_entry.id   AF-A0A0D6LCB7-F1
#
_cell.length_a   1.000
_cell.length_b   1.000
_cell.length_c   1.000
_cell.angle_alpha   90.00
_cell.angle_beta   90.00
_cell.angle_gamma   90.00
#
_symmetry.space_group_name_H-M   'P 1'
#
loop_
_entity.id
_entity.type
_entity.pdbx_description
1 polymer ?
#
loop_
_entity_poly.entity_id
_entity_poly.type
_entity_poly.pdbx_seq_one_letter_code
_entity_poly.pdbx_strand_id
1 'polypeptide(L)'
;MTEWRNNSGRVSGYFNDSFTTLWEQEGMKEKLRNITKRYKNLKVWINGHSLGGALASLAAFSVIADNITASDKVTLLTLRQPRVGDKAFVKAYNEQVTNSFRVVRAGDSMPYLPKEEVYTYHGVEILRQKVAAASRPLQSD
;
A
#
# COMPACT_ATOMS: atom_id res chain seq x y z
N MET A 1 3.51 -7.69 16.15
CA MET A 1 2.54 -8.17 15.17
C MET A 1 1.20 -8.37 15.86
N THR A 2 0.13 -7.81 15.30
CA THR A 2 -1.26 -8.00 15.76
C THR A 2 -2.04 -8.77 14.70
N GLU A 3 -3.09 -9.48 15.10
CA GLU A 3 -3.97 -10.14 14.12
C GLU A 3 -4.58 -9.10 13.18
N TRP A 4 -4.53 -9.41 11.90
CA TRP A 4 -5.18 -8.65 10.88
C TRP A 4 -6.54 -9.28 10.56
N ARG A 5 -7.51 -8.38 10.38
CA ARG A 5 -8.92 -8.60 10.04
C ARG A 5 -9.24 -10.00 9.48
N ASN A 6 -10.26 -10.66 10.05
CA ASN A 6 -10.79 -11.95 9.58
C ASN A 6 -9.72 -13.05 9.45
N ASN A 7 -8.78 -13.12 10.41
CA ASN A 7 -7.65 -14.08 10.41
C ASN A 7 -6.82 -14.04 9.12
N SER A 8 -6.76 -12.89 8.44
CA SER A 8 -5.99 -12.71 7.21
C SER A 8 -4.52 -12.44 7.54
N GLY A 9 -3.93 -13.23 8.46
CA GLY A 9 -2.56 -13.09 8.94
C GLY A 9 -2.38 -11.99 9.99
N ARG A 10 -1.15 -11.48 10.09
CA ARG A 10 -0.76 -10.49 11.10
C ARG A 10 -0.05 -9.31 10.46
N VAL A 11 -0.25 -8.12 11.02
CA VAL A 11 0.40 -6.87 10.61
C VAL A 11 1.10 -6.19 11.78
N SER A 12 1.99 -5.24 11.48
CA SER A 12 2.61 -4.41 12.52
C SER A 12 1.52 -3.74 13.38
N GLY A 13 1.62 -3.85 14.71
CA GLY A 13 0.65 -3.23 15.64
C GLY A 13 0.59 -1.72 15.44
N TYR A 14 1.74 -1.07 15.28
CA TYR A 14 1.83 0.36 15.00
C TYR A 14 1.07 0.79 13.73
N PHE A 15 1.19 0.00 12.64
CA PHE A 15 0.46 0.29 11.40
C PHE A 15 -1.03 0.02 11.57
N ASN A 16 -1.40 -1.04 12.28
CA ASN A 16 -2.80 -1.37 12.57
C ASN A 16 -3.48 -0.28 13.38
N ASP A 17 -2.84 0.22 14.43
CA ASP A 17 -3.41 1.24 15.31
C ASP A 17 -3.58 2.56 14.56
N SER A 18 -2.52 3.01 13.87
CA SER A 18 -2.55 4.21 13.04
C SER A 18 -3.60 4.13 11.93
N PHE A 19 -3.71 2.96 11.28
CA PHE A 19 -4.74 2.71 10.27
C PHE A 19 -6.13 2.75 10.87
N THR A 20 -6.36 2.07 11.99
CA THR A 20 -7.68 1.99 12.64
C THR A 20 -8.17 3.38 13.05
N THR A 21 -7.30 4.21 13.61
CA THR A 21 -7.63 5.61 13.93
C THR A 21 -8.07 6.38 12.69
N LEU A 22 -7.26 6.42 11.63
CA LEU A 22 -7.60 7.21 10.45
C LEU A 22 -8.78 6.63 9.66
N TRP A 23 -8.82 5.32 9.48
CA TRP A 23 -9.76 4.64 8.60
C TRP A 23 -11.14 4.50 9.23
N GLU A 24 -11.19 3.97 10.45
CA GLU A 24 -12.44 3.62 11.14
C GLU A 24 -12.89 4.76 12.07
N GLN A 25 -12.00 5.33 12.89
CA GLN A 25 -12.40 6.30 13.94
C GLN A 25 -12.61 7.73 13.38
N GLU A 26 -11.72 8.20 12.52
CA GLU A 26 -11.79 9.55 11.91
C GLU A 26 -12.71 9.61 10.66
N GLY A 27 -13.39 8.50 10.35
CA GLY A 27 -14.44 8.44 9.34
C GLY A 27 -13.96 8.47 7.89
N MET A 28 -12.68 8.19 7.61
CA MET A 28 -12.17 8.14 6.24
C MET A 28 -12.86 7.05 5.40
N LYS A 29 -13.12 5.88 5.99
CA LYS A 29 -13.86 4.78 5.37
C LYS A 29 -15.25 5.22 4.88
N GLU A 30 -16.02 5.86 5.75
CA GLU A 30 -17.38 6.27 5.43
C GLU A 30 -17.42 7.41 4.42
N LYS A 31 -16.46 8.34 4.47
CA LYS A 31 -16.29 9.37 3.42
C LYS A 31 -16.05 8.72 2.06
N LEU A 32 -15.13 7.76 1.96
CA LEU A 32 -14.88 7.05 0.71
C LEU A 32 -16.10 6.27 0.24
N ARG A 33 -16.77 5.53 1.13
CA ARG A 33 -18.01 4.78 0.84
C ARG A 33 -19.10 5.68 0.27
N ASN A 34 -19.26 6.90 0.81
CA ASN A 34 -20.25 7.85 0.32
C ASN A 34 -19.88 8.38 -1.08
N ILE A 35 -18.60 8.64 -1.33
CA ILE A 35 -18.11 9.07 -2.66
C ILE A 35 -18.35 7.97 -3.70
N THR A 36 -18.00 6.71 -3.40
CA THR A 36 -18.17 5.60 -4.36
C THR A 36 -19.64 5.26 -4.62
N LYS A 37 -20.53 5.47 -3.64
CA LYS A 37 -21.98 5.37 -3.85
C LYS A 37 -22.52 6.49 -4.75
N ARG A 38 -22.04 7.72 -4.56
CA ARG A 38 -22.50 8.89 -5.32
C ARG A 38 -22.06 8.84 -6.78
N TYR A 39 -20.83 8.43 -7.02
CA TYR A 39 -20.25 8.36 -8.35
C TYR A 39 -20.05 6.90 -8.76
N LYS A 40 -20.98 6.40 -9.57
CA LYS A 40 -20.91 5.02 -10.07
C LYS A 40 -19.65 4.83 -10.92
N ASN A 41 -19.04 3.66 -10.80
CA ASN A 41 -17.91 3.21 -11.61
C ASN A 41 -16.59 4.00 -11.43
N LEU A 42 -16.36 4.61 -10.27
CA LEU A 42 -15.06 5.23 -9.96
C LEU A 42 -13.93 4.20 -9.86
N LYS A 43 -12.77 4.57 -10.39
CA LYS A 43 -11.49 3.94 -10.09
C LYS A 43 -10.90 4.61 -8.85
N VAL A 44 -10.45 3.81 -7.88
CA VAL A 44 -9.88 4.26 -6.61
C VAL A 44 -8.38 4.06 -6.65
N TRP A 45 -7.65 5.17 -6.71
CA TRP A 45 -6.20 5.17 -6.58
C TRP A 45 -5.83 5.46 -5.13
N ILE A 46 -5.01 4.58 -4.56
CA ILE A 46 -4.51 4.71 -3.21
C ILE A 46 -3.00 4.80 -3.32
N ASN A 47 -2.42 5.79 -2.66
CA ASN A 47 -1.00 6.06 -2.72
C ASN A 47 -0.43 6.41 -1.35
N GLY A 48 0.85 6.17 -1.18
CA GLY A 48 1.53 6.46 0.07
C GLY A 48 3.04 6.41 -0.06
N HIS A 49 3.72 7.27 0.69
CA HIS A 49 5.18 7.33 0.76
C HIS A 49 5.65 6.91 2.15
N SER A 50 6.73 6.13 2.22
CA SER A 50 7.32 5.65 3.48
C SER A 50 6.27 4.94 4.35
N LEU A 51 6.09 5.37 5.60
CA LEU A 51 5.02 4.93 6.50
C LEU A 51 3.63 4.99 5.85
N GLY A 52 3.34 6.06 5.10
CA GLY A 52 2.07 6.20 4.40
C GLY A 52 1.84 5.10 3.37
N GLY A 53 2.90 4.50 2.82
CA GLY A 53 2.79 3.33 1.93
C GLY A 53 2.29 2.08 2.65
N ALA A 54 2.68 1.89 3.92
CA ALA A 54 2.15 0.81 4.74
C ALA A 54 0.65 1.00 5.01
N LEU A 55 0.25 2.21 5.41
CA LEU A 55 -1.16 2.54 5.65
C LEU A 55 -2.01 2.46 4.36
N ALA A 56 -1.46 2.92 3.24
CA ALA A 56 -2.09 2.81 1.92
C ALA A 56 -2.32 1.34 1.52
N SER A 57 -1.42 0.43 1.90
CA SER A 57 -1.61 -1.01 1.70
C SER A 57 -2.78 -1.55 2.51
N LEU A 58 -2.84 -1.22 3.81
CA LEU A 58 -3.95 -1.64 4.67
C LEU A 58 -5.30 -1.08 4.20
N ALA A 59 -5.29 0.16 3.67
CA ALA A 59 -6.46 0.78 3.05
C ALA A 59 -6.90 0.05 1.78
N ALA A 60 -5.98 -0.28 0.87
CA ALA A 60 -6.31 -1.01 -0.36
C ALA A 60 -6.95 -2.37 -0.08
N PHE A 61 -6.40 -3.10 0.90
CA PHE A 61 -7.01 -4.35 1.37
C PHE A 61 -8.41 -4.11 1.93
N SER A 62 -8.56 -3.13 2.82
CA SER A 62 -9.83 -2.85 3.52
C SER A 62 -10.93 -2.38 2.58
N VAL A 63 -10.60 -1.58 1.56
CA VAL A 63 -11.57 -1.12 0.54
C VAL A 63 -12.24 -2.29 -0.15
N ILE A 64 -11.48 -3.32 -0.49
CA ILE A 64 -11.98 -4.52 -1.16
C ILE A 64 -12.70 -5.41 -0.15
N ALA A 65 -12.09 -5.69 1.00
CA ALA A 65 -12.67 -6.54 2.04
C ALA A 65 -14.02 -6.00 2.58
N ASP A 66 -14.18 -4.67 2.66
CA ASP A 66 -15.42 -4.01 3.09
C ASP A 66 -16.44 -3.79 1.97
N ASN A 67 -16.19 -4.35 0.77
CA ASN A 67 -17.01 -4.21 -0.44
C ASN A 67 -17.33 -2.74 -0.78
N ILE A 68 -16.36 -1.83 -0.57
CA ILE A 68 -16.53 -0.40 -0.89
C ILE A 68 -16.45 -0.18 -2.41
N THR A 69 -15.56 -0.92 -3.07
CA THR A 69 -15.50 -1.04 -4.54
C THR A 69 -14.89 -2.39 -4.92
N ALA A 70 -15.02 -2.77 -6.19
CA ALA A 70 -14.49 -4.01 -6.73
C ALA A 70 -12.95 -3.95 -6.88
N SER A 71 -12.29 -5.11 -6.77
CA SER A 71 -10.83 -5.24 -6.81
C SER A 71 -10.21 -4.67 -8.09
N ASP A 72 -10.85 -4.87 -9.24
CA ASP A 72 -10.42 -4.36 -10.55
C ASP A 72 -10.44 -2.83 -10.67
N LYS A 73 -11.11 -2.15 -9.74
CA LYS A 73 -11.18 -0.68 -9.65
C LYS A 73 -10.22 -0.08 -8.64
N VAL A 74 -9.54 -0.88 -7.85
CA VAL A 74 -8.54 -0.42 -6.88
C VAL A 74 -7.16 -0.48 -7.52
N THR A 75 -6.36 0.56 -7.35
CA THR A 75 -4.93 0.54 -7.71
C THR A 75 -4.14 1.13 -6.57
N LEU A 76 -3.16 0.36 -6.07
CA LEU A 76 -2.20 0.82 -5.08
C LEU A 76 -0.88 1.18 -5.75
N LEU A 77 -0.36 2.38 -5.43
CA LEU A 77 0.98 2.79 -5.79
C LEU A 77 1.70 3.35 -4.56
N THR A 78 2.75 2.66 -4.10
CA THR A 78 3.52 3.13 -2.94
C THR A 78 4.95 3.46 -3.29
N LEU A 79 5.54 4.37 -2.52
CA LEU A 79 6.92 4.80 -2.64
C LEU A 79 7.65 4.46 -1.35
N ARG A 80 8.76 3.71 -1.43
CA ARG A 80 9.62 3.39 -0.27
C ARG A 80 8.88 2.73 0.90
N GLN A 81 7.84 1.95 0.58
CA GLN A 81 6.99 1.29 1.58
C GLN A 81 7.78 0.21 2.36
N PRO A 82 7.74 0.22 3.71
CA PRO A 82 8.26 -0.86 4.53
C PRO A 82 7.37 -2.12 4.46
N ARG A 83 7.88 -3.27 4.91
CA ARG A 83 7.07 -4.49 5.06
C ARG A 83 5.96 -4.26 6.07
N VAL A 84 4.77 -4.77 5.78
CA VAL A 84 3.54 -4.44 6.53
C VAL A 84 3.07 -5.60 7.40
N GLY A 85 3.09 -6.81 6.85
CA GLY A 85 2.54 -8.00 7.48
C GLY A 85 3.34 -9.27 7.22
N ASP A 86 2.87 -10.35 7.83
CA ASP A 86 3.46 -11.68 7.71
C ASP A 86 3.10 -12.37 6.40
N LYS A 87 3.63 -13.58 6.20
CA LYS A 87 3.35 -14.38 4.99
C LYS A 87 1.87 -14.66 4.78
N ALA A 88 1.10 -14.86 5.86
CA ALA A 88 -0.34 -15.10 5.76
C ALA A 88 -1.07 -13.83 5.29
N PHE A 89 -0.70 -12.67 5.84
CA PHE A 89 -1.22 -11.38 5.38
C PHE A 89 -0.88 -11.11 3.92
N VAL A 90 0.37 -11.32 3.53
CA VAL A 90 0.79 -11.08 2.15
C VAL A 90 0.06 -12.00 1.16
N LYS A 91 -0.17 -13.26 1.53
CA LYS A 91 -0.96 -14.18 0.71
C LYS A 91 -2.39 -13.66 0.53
N ALA A 92 -3.09 -13.39 1.64
CA ALA A 92 -4.46 -12.87 1.61
C ALA A 92 -4.54 -11.54 0.86
N TYR A 93 -3.52 -10.69 1.01
CA TYR A 93 -3.42 -9.42 0.32
C TYR A 93 -3.30 -9.59 -1.19
N ASN A 94 -2.37 -10.42 -1.67
CA ASN A 94 -2.14 -10.61 -3.10
C ASN A 94 -3.32 -11.29 -3.79
N GLU A 95 -4.11 -12.10 -3.07
CA GLU A 95 -5.36 -12.68 -3.57
C GLU A 95 -6.45 -11.62 -3.80
N GLN A 96 -6.47 -10.54 -3.01
CA GLN A 96 -7.50 -9.51 -3.08
C GLN A 96 -7.08 -8.28 -3.90
N VAL A 97 -5.89 -7.74 -3.66
CA VAL A 97 -5.42 -6.49 -4.26
C VAL A 97 -4.50 -6.80 -5.46
N THR A 98 -5.13 -6.96 -6.62
CA THR A 98 -4.45 -7.41 -7.85
C THR A 98 -3.59 -6.34 -8.50
N ASN A 99 -4.00 -5.07 -8.44
CA ASN A 99 -3.25 -3.93 -8.98
C ASN A 99 -2.47 -3.21 -7.87
N SER A 100 -1.31 -3.75 -7.49
CA SER A 100 -0.48 -3.22 -6.40
C SER A 100 0.98 -3.08 -6.83
N PHE A 101 1.48 -1.85 -6.78
CA PHE A 101 2.82 -1.49 -7.23
C PHE A 101 3.62 -0.81 -6.12
N ARG A 102 4.82 -1.31 -5.87
CA ARG A 102 5.77 -0.78 -4.88
C ARG A 102 7.00 -0.23 -5.56
N VAL A 103 7.15 1.08 -5.59
CA VAL A 103 8.34 1.74 -6.13
C VAL A 103 9.40 1.84 -5.04
N VAL A 104 10.52 1.17 -5.25
CA VAL A 104 11.67 1.17 -4.35
C VAL A 104 12.88 1.83 -5.01
N ARG A 105 13.75 2.45 -4.21
CA ARG A 105 14.98 3.09 -4.68
C ARG A 105 16.18 2.23 -4.29
N ALA A 106 17.12 2.03 -5.21
CA ALA A 106 18.40 1.40 -4.89
C ALA A 106 19.15 2.18 -3.78
N GLY A 107 19.63 1.45 -2.76
CA GLY A 107 20.32 2.05 -1.60
C GLY A 107 19.40 2.66 -0.53
N ASP A 108 18.09 2.49 -0.63
CA ASP A 108 17.16 2.84 0.44
C ASP A 108 16.91 1.63 1.34
N SER A 109 17.17 1.76 2.64
CA SER A 109 16.97 0.67 3.61
C SER A 109 15.51 0.52 4.04
N MET A 110 14.67 1.55 3.86
CA MET A 110 13.29 1.57 4.37
C MET A 110 12.42 0.41 3.85
N PRO A 111 12.47 0.05 2.55
CA PRO A 111 11.73 -1.11 2.05
C PRO A 111 12.19 -2.43 2.65
N TYR A 112 13.39 -2.50 3.23
CA TYR A 112 13.92 -3.72 3.84
C TYR A 112 13.65 -3.81 5.34
N LEU A 113 12.83 -2.89 5.87
CA LEU A 113 12.39 -2.87 7.25
C LEU A 113 10.89 -3.17 7.38
N PRO A 114 10.43 -3.73 8.51
CA PRO A 114 11.24 -4.44 9.50
C PRO A 114 11.95 -5.65 8.87
N LYS A 115 13.22 -5.90 9.23
CA LYS A 115 13.96 -7.11 8.83
C LYS A 115 13.20 -8.31 9.37
N GLU A 116 12.96 -9.38 8.60
CA GLU A 116 12.53 -10.62 9.24
C GLU A 116 12.45 -11.86 8.34
N GLU A 117 12.47 -13.01 9.02
CA GLU A 117 11.94 -14.31 8.58
C GLU A 117 10.39 -14.36 8.61
N VAL A 118 9.71 -13.45 9.33
CA VAL A 118 8.24 -13.42 9.49
C VAL A 118 7.50 -12.31 8.71
N TYR A 119 8.04 -11.09 8.52
CA TYR A 119 7.49 -10.11 7.55
C TYR A 119 7.89 -10.39 6.10
N THR A 120 6.98 -10.16 5.15
CA THR A 120 7.28 -10.30 3.71
C THR A 120 6.65 -9.19 2.85
N TYR A 121 6.96 -9.22 1.55
CA TYR A 121 6.55 -8.23 0.56
C TYR A 121 5.27 -8.64 -0.16
N HIS A 122 4.31 -7.72 -0.24
CA HIS A 122 3.13 -7.85 -1.12
C HIS A 122 3.21 -6.89 -2.31
N GLY A 123 2.43 -7.17 -3.36
CA GLY A 123 2.43 -6.40 -4.61
C GLY A 123 3.69 -6.60 -5.47
N VAL A 124 3.68 -5.99 -6.65
CA VAL A 124 4.79 -6.05 -7.61
C VAL A 124 5.80 -4.93 -7.30
N GLU A 125 7.07 -5.30 -7.15
CA GLU A 125 8.16 -4.34 -6.91
C GLU A 125 8.67 -3.74 -8.24
N ILE A 126 8.76 -2.41 -8.28
CA ILE A 126 9.35 -1.64 -9.38
C ILE A 126 10.59 -0.94 -8.85
N LEU A 127 11.76 -1.40 -9.29
CA LEU A 127 13.05 -0.91 -8.81
C LEU A 127 13.53 0.28 -9.64
N ARG A 128 13.56 1.48 -9.05
CA ARG A 128 14.15 2.66 -9.69
C ARG A 128 15.67 2.59 -9.57
N GLN A 129 16.34 2.12 -10.62
CA GLN A 129 17.77 2.36 -10.79
C GLN A 129 18.01 3.86 -11.04
N LYS A 130 19.14 4.40 -10.59
CA LYS A 130 19.59 5.71 -11.07
C LYS A 130 19.64 5.60 -12.59
N VAL A 131 18.75 6.28 -13.31
CA VAL A 131 19.10 6.73 -14.65
C VAL A 131 20.35 7.56 -14.39
N ALA A 132 21.51 7.07 -14.83
CA ALA A 132 22.72 7.88 -14.82
C ALA A 132 22.31 9.24 -15.36
N ALA A 133 22.61 10.32 -14.65
CA ALA A 133 22.36 11.65 -15.14
C ALA A 133 23.06 11.72 -16.50
N ALA A 134 22.27 11.57 -17.58
CA ALA A 134 22.75 11.82 -18.91
C ALA A 134 23.03 13.31 -18.89
N SER A 135 24.32 13.63 -18.77
CA SER A 135 24.90 14.93 -19.01
C SER A 135 24.34 15.41 -20.35
N ARG A 136 23.26 16.19 -20.32
CA ARG A 136 22.95 17.06 -21.44
C ARG A 136 24.01 18.16 -21.40
N PRO A 137 24.86 18.32 -22.43
CA PRO A 137 25.61 19.56 -22.55
C PRO A 137 24.57 20.67 -22.64
N LEU A 138 24.75 21.72 -21.84
CA LEU A 138 24.12 23.01 -22.09
C LEU A 138 24.50 23.41 -23.51
N GLN A 139 23.56 23.28 -24.44
CA GLN A 139 23.67 24.00 -25.70
C GLN A 139 23.49 25.48 -25.35
N SER A 140 24.53 26.24 -25.66
CA SER A 140 24.54 27.69 -25.67
C SER A 140 23.61 28.18 -26.77
N ASP A 141 22.66 29.04 -26.42
CA ASP A 141 22.11 30.06 -27.30
C ASP A 141 22.51 31.43 -26.73
#